data_AF-A0A9E1V4B1-F1
#
_entry.id   AF-A0A9E1V4B1-F1
#
_cell.length_a   1.000
_cell.length_b   1.000
_cell.length_c   1.000
_cell.angle_alpha   90.00
_cell.angle_beta   90.00
_cell.angle_gamma   90.00
#
_symmetry.space_group_name_H-M   'P 1'
#
loop_
_entity.id
_entity.type
_entity.pdbx_description
1 polymer ?
#
loop_
_entity_poly.entity_id
_entity_poly.type
_entity_poly.pdbx_seq_one_letter_code
_entity_poly.pdbx_strand_id
1 'polypeptide(L)'
;MWAIGNFFCTMRRMTSNPYATGLSLMADNRFAEAEPCFAEQLANGPADDDGIRLYYLSLLYQGKHRTVIEHVCGQIDIEQSTRVLHDLMMRSILAGQRNFIDGLHTATSEDDPRTRAITCYWKGCLAHLDNHKLNIDTYFEDARAQAFKCDGLAMDDAARESILAAGNVSLQDFQKIVREGTDTATDIRTIVKPGDDVANEHDFVFFMSADGGYTDTYAEEALGAIARAGANSTTPYACHLHLIGADDAAIERVRDLASRTPGVILTVTSEPDPPTDAAFNRYTYYACNRFIQAAEIIKRHDRDLLIIDIDDFIKDNVGDMTTAARNYDVCFFQNPSPTPQVVCSAAAVYVTNNAQGRSFLDGMSRYIAKRLAEGGRWMLDQAALYCALKVLGRPEGPIGFGDFSQILEASLRDYLTESDKTDAKNNRNAGRFG
;
A
#
# COMPACT_ATOMS: atom_id res chain seq x y z
N MET A 1 22.07 -19.56 36.20
CA MET A 1 23.55 -19.52 36.09
C MET A 1 24.22 -20.87 36.39
N TRP A 2 23.58 -22.01 36.12
CA TRP A 2 24.20 -23.33 36.24
C TRP A 2 23.49 -24.35 35.32
N ALA A 3 23.66 -24.21 33.99
CA ALA A 3 23.28 -25.22 32.99
C ALA A 3 23.78 -24.89 31.55
N ILE A 4 24.93 -24.21 31.38
CA ILE A 4 25.55 -23.95 30.06
C ILE A 4 27.02 -24.45 30.03
N GLY A 5 27.50 -25.05 31.12
CA GLY A 5 28.93 -25.34 31.32
C GLY A 5 29.48 -26.62 30.66
N ASN A 6 28.65 -27.61 30.33
CA ASN A 6 29.16 -28.95 29.99
C ASN A 6 29.01 -29.38 28.53
N PHE A 7 28.58 -28.48 27.63
CA PHE A 7 28.59 -28.77 26.19
C PHE A 7 29.87 -28.27 25.47
N PHE A 8 30.68 -27.44 26.12
CA PHE A 8 31.81 -26.74 25.50
C PHE A 8 33.17 -27.46 25.56
N CYS A 9 33.29 -28.59 26.27
CA CYS A 9 34.60 -29.24 26.47
C CYS A 9 34.97 -30.32 25.44
N THR A 10 34.06 -30.74 24.56
CA THR A 10 34.31 -31.84 23.60
C THR A 10 34.47 -31.39 22.14
N MET A 11 34.52 -30.08 21.84
CA MET A 11 34.69 -29.54 20.47
C MET A 11 36.04 -28.85 20.21
N ARG A 12 37.12 -29.23 20.91
CA ARG A 12 38.44 -28.59 20.74
C ARG A 12 39.25 -29.04 19.51
N ARG A 13 38.64 -29.74 18.54
CA ARG A 13 39.25 -30.11 17.25
C ARG A 13 38.24 -30.10 16.08
N MET A 14 37.34 -29.13 16.04
CA MET A 14 36.71 -28.72 14.79
C MET A 14 37.39 -27.42 14.36
N THR A 15 37.87 -27.36 13.12
CA THR A 15 38.36 -26.13 12.49
C THR A 15 37.36 -25.00 12.80
N SER A 16 37.84 -23.90 13.38
CA SER A 16 36.99 -22.79 13.82
C SER A 16 36.11 -22.32 12.66
N ASN A 17 34.81 -22.53 12.76
CA ASN A 17 33.86 -22.04 11.76
C ASN A 17 33.93 -20.49 11.75
N PRO A 18 34.40 -19.85 10.66
CA PRO A 18 34.52 -18.39 10.58
C PRO A 18 33.19 -17.70 10.85
N TYR A 19 32.08 -18.25 10.37
CA TYR A 19 30.73 -17.71 10.58
C TYR A 19 30.35 -17.63 12.07
N ALA A 20 30.56 -18.71 12.83
CA ALA A 20 30.26 -18.74 14.26
C ALA A 20 31.15 -17.75 15.05
N THR A 21 32.41 -17.61 14.62
CA THR A 21 33.35 -16.64 15.19
C THR A 21 32.88 -15.20 14.91
N GLY A 22 32.51 -14.91 13.66
CA GLY A 22 31.98 -13.61 13.25
C GLY A 22 30.70 -13.23 14.01
N LEU A 23 29.77 -14.16 14.22
CA LEU A 23 28.57 -13.94 15.04
C LEU A 23 28.90 -13.59 16.49
N SER A 24 29.86 -14.30 17.10
CA SER A 24 30.32 -13.98 18.46
C SER A 24 30.93 -12.58 18.53
N LEU A 25 31.73 -12.20 17.53
CA LEU A 25 32.36 -10.88 17.47
C LEU A 25 31.34 -9.76 17.24
N MET A 26 30.31 -9.97 16.40
CA MET A 26 29.19 -9.05 16.22
C MET A 26 28.43 -8.82 17.54
N ALA A 27 28.17 -9.88 18.30
CA ALA A 27 27.49 -9.79 19.60
C ALA A 27 28.27 -8.94 20.61
N ASP A 28 29.60 -8.95 20.51
CA ASP A 28 30.51 -8.13 21.33
C ASP A 28 30.77 -6.73 20.74
N ASN A 29 30.05 -6.32 19.67
CA ASN A 29 30.26 -5.07 18.91
C ASN A 29 31.67 -4.92 18.31
N ARG A 30 32.36 -6.03 18.05
CA ARG A 30 33.72 -6.08 17.47
C ARG A 30 33.66 -6.18 15.95
N PHE A 31 32.99 -5.21 15.31
CA PHE A 31 32.65 -5.24 13.88
C PHE A 31 33.85 -5.36 12.95
N ALA A 32 34.96 -4.66 13.26
CA ALA A 32 36.19 -4.73 12.47
C ALA A 32 36.85 -6.12 12.49
N GLU A 33 36.64 -6.89 13.55
CA GLU A 33 37.17 -8.25 13.67
C GLU A 33 36.19 -9.29 13.10
N ALA A 34 34.88 -9.02 13.16
CA ALA A 34 33.86 -9.87 12.57
C ALA A 34 33.88 -9.84 11.04
N GLU A 35 34.16 -8.67 10.45
CA GLU A 35 34.18 -8.45 8.99
C GLU A 35 35.01 -9.49 8.21
N PRO A 36 36.31 -9.72 8.52
CA PRO A 36 37.11 -10.70 7.79
C PRO A 36 36.56 -12.13 7.92
N CYS A 37 35.90 -12.47 9.04
CA CYS A 37 35.28 -13.79 9.19
C CYS A 37 34.11 -13.99 8.21
N PHE A 38 33.28 -12.96 8.00
CA PHE A 38 32.19 -13.03 7.03
C PHE A 38 32.69 -12.92 5.59
N ALA A 39 33.73 -12.12 5.33
CA ALA A 39 34.38 -12.06 4.02
C ALA A 39 34.97 -13.42 3.62
N GLU A 40 35.64 -14.12 4.54
CA GLU A 40 36.16 -15.47 4.33
C GLU A 40 35.03 -16.47 4.04
N GLN A 41 33.92 -16.38 4.78
CA GLN A 41 32.74 -17.21 4.55
C GLN A 41 32.16 -17.00 3.13
N LEU A 42 32.03 -15.75 2.70
CA LEU A 42 31.54 -15.40 1.36
C LEU A 42 32.49 -15.87 0.25
N ALA A 43 33.80 -15.90 0.50
CA ALA A 43 34.79 -16.37 -0.47
C ALA A 43 34.82 -17.91 -0.62
N ASN A 44 34.50 -18.64 0.45
CA ASN A 44 34.72 -20.10 0.53
C ASN A 44 33.43 -20.94 0.44
N GLY A 45 32.25 -20.32 0.36
CA GLY A 45 30.96 -21.02 0.32
C GLY A 45 29.95 -20.34 -0.58
N PRO A 46 28.78 -20.97 -0.83
CA PRO A 46 27.67 -20.27 -1.45
C PRO A 46 27.31 -19.07 -0.56
N ALA A 47 27.26 -17.89 -1.16
CA ALA A 47 26.79 -16.70 -0.47
C ALA A 47 25.29 -16.91 -0.20
N ASP A 48 24.92 -17.18 1.05
CA ASP A 48 23.52 -17.06 1.47
C ASP A 48 23.23 -15.63 1.89
N ASP A 49 21.94 -15.30 1.98
CA ASP A 49 21.51 -13.94 2.29
C ASP A 49 21.99 -13.48 3.66
N ASP A 50 22.07 -14.41 4.62
CA ASP A 50 22.46 -14.12 5.99
C ASP A 50 23.96 -13.77 6.07
N GLY A 51 24.81 -14.50 5.36
CA GLY A 51 26.24 -14.21 5.23
C GLY A 51 26.49 -12.85 4.58
N ILE A 52 25.80 -12.54 3.48
CA ILE A 52 25.91 -11.22 2.82
C ILE A 52 25.42 -10.12 3.77
N ARG A 53 24.27 -10.33 4.44
CA ARG A 53 23.69 -9.33 5.36
C ARG A 53 24.63 -9.05 6.54
N LEU A 54 25.21 -10.08 7.15
CA LEU A 54 26.15 -9.94 8.27
C LEU A 54 27.45 -9.26 7.85
N TYR A 55 27.96 -9.59 6.66
CA TYR A 55 29.10 -8.89 6.08
C TYR A 55 28.79 -7.39 5.88
N TYR A 56 27.67 -7.05 5.24
CA TYR A 56 27.27 -5.64 5.05
C TYR A 56 27.05 -4.91 6.36
N LEU A 57 26.39 -5.53 7.35
CA LEU A 57 26.24 -4.95 8.68
C LEU A 57 27.59 -4.64 9.32
N SER A 58 28.54 -5.58 9.28
CA SER A 58 29.88 -5.38 9.84
C SER A 58 30.61 -4.19 9.19
N LEU A 59 30.43 -3.98 7.88
CA LEU A 59 30.99 -2.83 7.15
C LEU A 59 30.27 -1.52 7.49
N LEU A 60 28.93 -1.52 7.57
CA LEU A 60 28.14 -0.34 7.88
C LEU A 60 28.44 0.22 9.28
N TYR A 61 28.56 -0.66 10.29
CA TYR A 61 28.95 -0.22 11.64
C TYR A 61 30.37 0.36 11.71
N GLN A 62 31.23 0.05 10.74
CA GLN A 62 32.56 0.67 10.58
C GLN A 62 32.52 1.95 9.71
N GLY A 63 31.36 2.36 9.20
CA GLY A 63 31.22 3.48 8.27
C GLY A 63 31.73 3.20 6.85
N LYS A 64 32.01 1.94 6.51
CA LYS A 64 32.53 1.49 5.20
C LYS A 64 31.42 1.37 4.15
N HIS A 65 30.58 2.40 4.01
CA HIS A 65 29.42 2.41 3.10
C HIS A 65 29.81 2.19 1.63
N ARG A 66 30.92 2.78 1.19
CA ARG A 66 31.42 2.62 -0.19
C ARG A 66 31.80 1.18 -0.52
N THR A 67 32.42 0.48 0.42
CA THR A 67 32.76 -0.94 0.27
C THR A 67 31.50 -1.80 0.11
N VAL A 68 30.40 -1.46 0.80
CA VAL A 68 29.12 -2.14 0.60
C VAL A 68 28.59 -1.93 -0.82
N ILE A 69 28.59 -0.68 -1.31
CA ILE A 69 28.13 -0.37 -2.68
C ILE A 69 29.00 -1.07 -3.73
N GLU A 70 30.33 -0.96 -3.61
CA GLU A 70 31.28 -1.62 -4.52
C GLU A 70 31.08 -3.13 -4.53
N HIS A 71 30.81 -3.74 -3.37
CA HIS A 71 30.50 -5.17 -3.29
C HIS A 71 29.19 -5.51 -4.00
N VAL A 72 28.10 -4.76 -3.76
CA VAL A 72 26.82 -5.00 -4.44
C VAL A 72 26.99 -4.92 -5.97
N CYS A 73 27.77 -3.96 -6.47
CA CYS A 73 28.01 -3.77 -7.90
C CYS A 73 28.93 -4.83 -8.51
N GLY A 74 29.91 -5.32 -7.75
CA GLY A 74 30.97 -6.21 -8.23
C GLY A 74 30.66 -7.70 -8.13
N GLN A 75 29.55 -8.08 -7.49
CA GLN A 75 29.20 -9.49 -7.29
C GLN A 75 28.68 -10.18 -8.56
N ILE A 76 28.99 -11.47 -8.68
CA ILE A 76 28.51 -12.34 -9.76
C ILE A 76 26.98 -12.52 -9.64
N ASP A 77 26.47 -12.68 -8.41
CA ASP A 77 25.04 -12.67 -8.11
C ASP A 77 24.61 -11.29 -7.59
N ILE A 78 24.44 -10.40 -8.56
CA ILE A 78 24.02 -9.03 -8.32
C ILE A 78 22.55 -8.95 -7.84
N GLU A 79 21.72 -9.95 -8.18
CA GLU A 79 20.31 -9.99 -7.78
C GLU A 79 20.18 -10.20 -6.27
N GLN A 80 20.85 -11.23 -5.77
CA GLN A 80 20.90 -11.54 -4.35
C GLN A 80 21.45 -10.36 -3.53
N SER A 81 22.56 -9.77 -3.98
CA SER A 81 23.21 -8.66 -3.29
C SER A 81 22.32 -7.41 -3.22
N THR A 82 21.59 -7.14 -4.30
CA THR A 82 20.63 -6.03 -4.41
C THR A 82 19.44 -6.22 -3.48
N ARG A 83 18.88 -7.45 -3.43
CA ARG A 83 17.80 -7.82 -2.50
C ARG A 83 18.22 -7.72 -1.05
N VAL A 84 19.42 -8.22 -0.69
CA VAL A 84 19.97 -8.10 0.65
C VAL A 84 20.19 -6.64 1.05
N LEU A 85 20.68 -5.79 0.13
CA LEU A 85 20.79 -4.35 0.38
C LEU A 85 19.43 -3.72 0.68
N HIS A 86 18.40 -4.02 -0.11
CA HIS A 86 17.05 -3.50 0.10
C HIS A 86 16.46 -3.91 1.46
N ASP A 87 16.51 -5.19 1.82
CA ASP A 87 16.06 -5.71 3.14
C ASP A 87 16.86 -5.09 4.29
N LEU A 88 18.19 -4.95 4.13
CA LEU A 88 19.05 -4.34 5.13
C LEU A 88 18.69 -2.88 5.40
N MET A 89 18.38 -2.10 4.36
CA MET A 89 17.97 -0.70 4.50
C MET A 89 16.63 -0.57 5.20
N MET A 90 15.65 -1.42 4.88
CA MET A 90 14.37 -1.50 5.61
C MET A 90 14.61 -1.71 7.11
N ARG A 91 15.37 -2.73 7.47
CA ARG A 91 15.67 -3.09 8.87
C ARG A 91 16.44 -1.99 9.57
N SER A 92 17.36 -1.32 8.88
CA SER A 92 18.14 -0.21 9.42
C SER A 92 17.24 0.97 9.80
N ILE A 93 16.25 1.30 8.97
CA ILE A 93 15.25 2.34 9.31
C ILE A 93 14.44 1.94 10.54
N LEU A 94 13.92 0.71 10.59
CA LEU A 94 13.15 0.22 11.73
C LEU A 94 13.97 0.19 13.03
N ALA A 95 15.28 -0.05 12.93
CA ALA A 95 16.23 -0.02 14.04
C ALA A 95 16.77 1.40 14.37
N GLY A 96 16.28 2.45 13.69
CA GLY A 96 16.72 3.83 13.90
C GLY A 96 18.13 4.16 13.39
N GLN A 97 18.74 3.30 12.56
CA GLN A 97 20.09 3.45 12.00
C GLN A 97 20.10 4.34 10.76
N ARG A 98 19.73 5.62 10.94
CA ARG A 98 19.56 6.61 9.86
C ARG A 98 20.87 6.91 9.11
N ASN A 99 21.97 6.93 9.84
CA ASN A 99 23.32 7.15 9.31
C ASN A 99 23.70 6.12 8.25
N PHE A 100 23.20 4.88 8.33
CA PHE A 100 23.47 3.86 7.29
C PHE A 100 22.83 4.24 5.96
N ILE A 101 21.58 4.73 5.99
CA ILE A 101 20.85 5.17 4.79
C ILE A 101 21.56 6.36 4.14
N ASP A 102 21.95 7.34 4.95
CA ASP A 102 22.64 8.55 4.49
C ASP A 102 24.02 8.24 3.91
N GLY A 103 24.77 7.37 4.59
CA GLY A 103 26.09 6.95 4.15
C GLY A 103 26.05 6.11 2.88
N LEU A 104 25.09 5.19 2.76
CA LEU A 104 24.88 4.41 1.53
C LEU A 104 24.49 5.32 0.36
N HIS A 105 23.50 6.19 0.53
CA HIS A 105 23.08 7.12 -0.52
C HIS A 105 24.22 8.04 -1.00
N THR A 106 25.05 8.51 -0.07
CA THR A 106 26.23 9.36 -0.35
C THR A 106 27.35 8.57 -1.04
N ALA A 107 27.47 7.28 -0.72
CA ALA A 107 28.48 6.40 -1.32
C ALA A 107 28.11 5.92 -2.73
N THR A 108 26.83 5.90 -3.06
CA THR A 108 26.30 5.47 -4.36
C THR A 108 26.62 6.46 -5.48
N SER A 109 27.17 5.96 -6.58
CA SER A 109 27.40 6.73 -7.80
C SER A 109 26.09 7.05 -8.52
N GLU A 110 26.04 8.20 -9.21
CA GLU A 110 24.92 8.51 -10.12
C GLU A 110 24.90 7.62 -11.37
N ASP A 111 26.06 7.04 -11.73
CA ASP A 111 26.23 6.15 -12.88
C ASP A 111 25.80 4.70 -12.57
N ASP A 112 25.44 4.38 -11.32
CA ASP A 112 24.86 3.09 -10.95
C ASP A 112 23.35 3.22 -10.69
N PRO A 113 22.51 3.08 -11.72
CA PRO A 113 21.06 3.26 -11.58
C PRO A 113 20.42 2.27 -10.59
N ARG A 114 21.02 1.09 -10.36
CA ARG A 114 20.42 0.04 -9.53
C ARG A 114 20.51 0.37 -8.06
N THR A 115 21.73 0.58 -7.55
CA THR A 115 21.91 0.95 -6.14
C THR A 115 21.39 2.37 -5.90
N ARG A 116 21.40 3.25 -6.92
CA ARG A 116 20.80 4.58 -6.82
C ARG A 116 19.29 4.50 -6.63
N ALA A 117 18.58 3.65 -7.38
CA ALA A 117 17.15 3.45 -7.20
C ALA A 117 16.79 3.04 -5.76
N ILE A 118 17.51 2.04 -5.20
CA ILE A 118 17.28 1.56 -3.83
C ILE A 118 17.60 2.64 -2.80
N THR A 119 18.77 3.28 -2.93
CA THR A 119 19.21 4.25 -1.93
C THR A 119 18.37 5.52 -1.96
N CYS A 120 17.95 6.01 -3.13
CA CYS A 120 16.97 7.08 -3.25
C CYS A 120 15.62 6.69 -2.64
N TYR A 121 15.10 5.49 -2.93
CA TYR A 121 13.84 5.02 -2.36
C TYR A 121 13.84 5.08 -0.82
N TRP A 122 14.87 4.49 -0.19
CA TRP A 122 14.96 4.48 1.26
C TRP A 122 15.28 5.84 1.86
N LYS A 123 15.97 6.72 1.12
CA LYS A 123 16.17 8.11 1.51
C LYS A 123 14.86 8.91 1.47
N GLY A 124 13.97 8.64 0.52
CA GLY A 124 12.60 9.16 0.49
C GLY A 124 11.76 8.66 1.67
N CYS A 125 11.86 7.37 2.01
CA CYS A 125 11.22 6.80 3.20
C CYS A 125 11.72 7.46 4.50
N LEU A 126 13.03 7.70 4.62
CA LEU A 126 13.61 8.41 5.75
C LEU A 126 13.10 9.88 5.82
N ALA A 127 13.06 10.58 4.68
CA ALA A 127 12.51 11.93 4.61
C ALA A 127 11.02 11.98 5.02
N HIS A 128 10.25 10.94 4.69
CA HIS A 128 8.88 10.76 5.17
C HIS A 128 8.79 10.68 6.70
N LEU A 129 9.60 9.81 7.31
CA LEU A 129 9.63 9.64 8.78
C LEU A 129 10.05 10.92 9.51
N ASP A 130 10.86 11.75 8.86
CA ASP A 130 11.33 13.02 9.40
C ASP A 130 10.40 14.19 9.12
N ASN A 131 9.30 13.93 8.40
CA ASN A 131 8.36 14.94 7.94
C ASN A 131 9.03 16.04 7.07
N HIS A 132 10.14 15.73 6.41
CA HIS A 132 10.88 16.61 5.49
C HIS A 132 10.23 16.59 4.09
N LYS A 133 9.07 17.23 3.95
CA LYS A 133 8.21 17.16 2.75
C LYS A 133 8.92 17.42 1.42
N LEU A 134 9.76 18.45 1.34
CA LEU A 134 10.43 18.84 0.09
C LEU A 134 11.38 17.77 -0.45
N ASN A 135 11.92 16.92 0.42
CA ASN A 135 12.88 15.90 0.03
C ASN A 135 12.19 14.60 -0.42
N ILE A 136 10.93 14.37 -0.04
CA ILE A 136 10.20 13.13 -0.36
C ILE A 136 10.04 12.99 -1.87
N ASP A 137 9.50 14.02 -2.53
CA ASP A 137 9.21 14.01 -3.96
C ASP A 137 10.47 13.77 -4.79
N THR A 138 11.54 14.54 -4.52
CA THR A 138 12.81 14.42 -5.22
C THR A 138 13.39 13.01 -5.13
N TYR A 139 13.41 12.42 -3.93
CA TYR A 139 13.99 11.10 -3.77
C TYR A 139 13.16 9.99 -4.42
N PHE A 140 11.83 10.06 -4.40
CA PHE A 140 11.00 9.05 -5.06
C PHE A 140 10.96 9.20 -6.59
N GLU A 141 10.99 10.42 -7.10
CA GLU A 141 11.15 10.68 -8.54
C GLU A 141 12.49 10.14 -9.05
N ASP A 142 13.58 10.43 -8.34
CA ASP A 142 14.90 9.88 -8.65
C ASP A 142 14.88 8.35 -8.57
N ALA A 143 14.32 7.77 -7.51
CA ALA A 143 14.23 6.32 -7.36
C ALA A 143 13.52 5.66 -8.55
N ARG A 144 12.36 6.21 -8.94
CA ARG A 144 11.57 5.75 -10.09
C ARG A 144 12.35 5.89 -11.40
N ALA A 145 12.96 7.06 -11.64
CA ALA A 145 13.70 7.34 -12.86
C ALA A 145 14.90 6.39 -13.01
N GLN A 146 15.61 6.11 -11.93
CA GLN A 146 16.75 5.19 -11.95
C GLN A 146 16.29 3.73 -12.11
N ALA A 147 15.19 3.34 -11.47
CA ALA A 147 14.60 2.01 -11.64
C ALA A 147 14.22 1.72 -13.10
N PHE A 148 13.74 2.71 -13.86
CA PHE A 148 13.44 2.56 -15.28
C PHE A 148 14.68 2.46 -16.19
N LYS A 149 15.85 2.95 -15.74
CA LYS A 149 17.11 2.81 -16.52
C LYS A 149 17.71 1.42 -16.40
N CYS A 150 17.33 0.66 -15.38
CA CYS A 150 17.71 -0.75 -15.27
C CYS A 150 16.69 -1.58 -16.05
N ASP A 151 17.15 -2.37 -17.04
CA ASP A 151 16.34 -3.44 -17.66
C ASP A 151 16.03 -4.50 -16.59
N GLY A 152 15.02 -4.20 -15.77
CA GLY A 152 14.74 -4.88 -14.51
C GLY A 152 15.73 -4.50 -13.41
N LEU A 153 15.23 -4.02 -12.27
CA LEU A 153 15.97 -4.16 -11.03
C LEU A 153 16.09 -5.68 -10.78
N ALA A 154 17.31 -6.21 -10.83
CA ALA A 154 17.58 -7.60 -10.47
C ALA A 154 17.34 -7.73 -8.95
N MET A 155 16.10 -7.97 -8.57
CA MET A 155 15.62 -8.20 -7.21
C MET A 155 14.27 -8.91 -7.33
N ASP A 156 13.75 -9.41 -6.21
CA ASP A 156 12.41 -9.98 -6.18
C ASP A 156 11.35 -8.97 -6.66
N ASP A 157 10.29 -9.48 -7.28
CA ASP A 157 9.23 -8.64 -7.85
C ASP A 157 8.61 -7.70 -6.80
N ALA A 158 8.53 -8.10 -5.52
CA ALA A 158 7.91 -7.28 -4.49
C ALA A 158 8.74 -6.04 -4.12
N ALA A 159 10.06 -6.19 -3.99
CA ALA A 159 10.98 -5.08 -3.76
C ALA A 159 10.99 -4.13 -4.98
N ARG A 160 11.01 -4.67 -6.19
CA ARG A 160 10.95 -3.88 -7.42
C ARG A 160 9.66 -3.06 -7.49
N GLU A 161 8.51 -3.71 -7.29
CA GLU A 161 7.22 -3.02 -7.32
C GLU A 161 7.12 -1.97 -6.22
N SER A 162 7.72 -2.19 -5.04
CA SER A 162 7.74 -1.17 -3.96
C SER A 162 8.48 0.10 -4.36
N ILE A 163 9.63 -0.04 -5.04
CA ILE A 163 10.42 1.10 -5.55
C ILE A 163 9.69 1.80 -6.68
N LEU A 164 9.12 1.05 -7.64
CA LEU A 164 8.36 1.62 -8.75
C LEU A 164 7.08 2.33 -8.25
N ALA A 165 6.39 1.75 -7.27
CA ALA A 165 5.20 2.32 -6.65
C ALA A 165 5.48 3.56 -5.78
N ALA A 166 6.71 3.73 -5.27
CA ALA A 166 7.09 5.00 -4.62
C ALA A 166 6.92 6.20 -5.55
N GLY A 167 7.06 5.99 -6.87
CA GLY A 167 6.73 6.99 -7.87
C GLY A 167 5.31 7.55 -7.74
N ASN A 168 4.35 6.78 -7.21
CA ASN A 168 2.98 7.23 -6.96
C ASN A 168 2.86 8.29 -5.85
N VAL A 169 3.91 8.52 -5.06
CA VAL A 169 3.93 9.51 -3.98
C VAL A 169 4.57 10.80 -4.48
N SER A 170 3.76 11.81 -4.78
CA SER A 170 4.21 13.17 -5.10
C SER A 170 3.31 14.22 -4.42
N LEU A 171 3.84 14.85 -3.38
CA LEU A 171 3.15 15.88 -2.61
C LEU A 171 2.99 17.16 -3.43
N GLN A 172 4.01 17.53 -4.20
CA GLN A 172 3.97 18.68 -5.11
C GLN A 172 2.91 18.51 -6.21
N ASP A 173 2.85 17.35 -6.86
CA ASP A 173 1.82 17.09 -7.87
C ASP A 173 0.43 17.15 -7.27
N PHE A 174 0.21 16.51 -6.12
CA PHE A 174 -1.09 16.54 -5.45
C PHE A 174 -1.48 17.97 -5.09
N GLN A 175 -0.56 18.76 -4.53
CA GLN A 175 -0.78 20.17 -4.20
C GLN A 175 -1.09 21.02 -5.43
N LYS A 176 -0.43 20.75 -6.56
CA LYS A 176 -0.69 21.42 -7.84
C LYS A 176 -2.10 21.11 -8.35
N ILE A 177 -2.48 19.83 -8.37
CA ILE A 177 -3.80 19.38 -8.85
C ILE A 177 -4.94 20.00 -8.04
N VAL A 178 -4.83 20.00 -6.71
CA VAL A 178 -5.85 20.60 -5.85
C VAL A 178 -5.99 22.11 -6.08
N ARG A 179 -4.89 22.81 -6.40
CA ARG A 179 -4.91 24.26 -6.66
C ARG A 179 -5.45 24.63 -8.03
N GLU A 180 -5.12 23.86 -9.06
CA GLU A 180 -5.35 24.23 -10.46
C GLU A 180 -6.79 23.96 -10.93
N GLY A 181 -7.56 23.15 -10.21
CA GLY A 181 -9.02 23.17 -10.32
C GLY A 181 -9.57 22.87 -11.72
N THR A 182 -9.57 21.62 -12.18
CA THR A 182 -10.23 21.22 -13.43
C THR A 182 -11.12 19.99 -13.23
N ASP A 183 -12.40 20.09 -13.60
CA ASP A 183 -13.35 18.97 -13.49
C ASP A 183 -12.91 17.77 -14.34
N THR A 184 -12.74 16.61 -13.69
CA THR A 184 -12.70 15.30 -14.36
C THR A 184 -14.11 14.72 -14.34
N ALA A 185 -14.98 15.21 -15.22
CA ALA A 185 -16.26 14.56 -15.44
C ALA A 185 -16.01 13.17 -16.05
N THR A 186 -16.44 12.11 -15.37
CA THR A 186 -16.46 10.74 -15.92
C THR A 186 -17.90 10.40 -16.30
N ASP A 187 -18.09 9.76 -17.45
CA ASP A 187 -19.41 9.34 -17.94
C ASP A 187 -19.95 8.16 -17.09
N ILE A 188 -20.71 8.45 -16.03
CA ILE A 188 -21.35 7.43 -15.19
C ILE A 188 -22.79 7.17 -15.66
N ARG A 189 -23.14 5.91 -15.90
CA ARG A 189 -24.52 5.49 -16.19
C ARG A 189 -25.14 4.81 -14.98
N THR A 190 -26.36 5.18 -14.60
CA THR A 190 -27.13 4.42 -13.59
C THR A 190 -27.88 3.28 -14.26
N ILE A 191 -27.78 2.06 -13.73
CA ILE A 191 -28.34 0.85 -14.35
C ILE A 191 -29.30 0.08 -13.44
N VAL A 192 -29.16 0.25 -12.11
CA VAL A 192 -30.11 -0.25 -11.12
C VAL A 192 -30.31 0.85 -10.08
N LYS A 193 -31.57 1.20 -9.82
CA LYS A 193 -31.97 1.89 -8.60
C LYS A 193 -32.88 0.94 -7.83
N PRO A 194 -32.82 0.94 -6.49
CA PRO A 194 -33.76 0.15 -5.70
C PRO A 194 -35.21 0.58 -6.02
N GLY A 195 -36.13 -0.38 -5.91
CA GLY A 195 -37.56 -0.09 -5.88
C GLY A 195 -37.94 0.49 -4.53
N ASP A 196 -38.76 1.56 -4.57
CA ASP A 196 -39.15 2.47 -3.49
C ASP A 196 -37.97 3.12 -2.72
N ASP A 197 -37.93 4.45 -2.73
CA ASP A 197 -37.10 5.27 -1.84
C ASP A 197 -37.55 5.03 -0.38
N VAL A 198 -37.18 3.88 0.19
CA VAL A 198 -37.28 3.67 1.62
C VAL A 198 -36.35 4.69 2.24
N ALA A 199 -36.89 5.56 3.08
CA ALA A 199 -36.08 6.54 3.80
C ALA A 199 -34.97 5.80 4.55
N ASN A 200 -33.75 5.92 4.05
CA ASN A 200 -32.58 5.41 4.73
C ASN A 200 -32.33 6.34 5.93
N GLU A 201 -32.51 5.82 7.14
CA GLU A 201 -32.21 6.54 8.39
C GLU A 201 -30.71 6.59 8.68
N HIS A 202 -29.89 5.80 7.96
CA HIS A 202 -28.44 5.90 8.05
C HIS A 202 -27.94 7.13 7.29
N ASP A 203 -27.09 7.92 7.94
CA ASP A 203 -26.51 9.14 7.37
C ASP A 203 -25.47 8.88 6.25
N PHE A 204 -25.17 7.61 5.99
CA PHE A 204 -24.11 7.20 5.06
C PHE A 204 -24.55 6.10 4.09
N VAL A 205 -23.73 5.91 3.05
CA VAL A 205 -23.86 4.87 2.03
C VAL A 205 -22.57 4.05 1.99
N PHE A 206 -22.68 2.72 2.03
CA PHE A 206 -21.55 1.86 1.69
C PHE A 206 -21.23 2.01 0.20
N PHE A 207 -19.99 2.29 -0.15
CA PHE A 207 -19.59 2.42 -1.55
C PHE A 207 -18.46 1.45 -1.91
N MET A 208 -18.73 0.61 -2.90
CA MET A 208 -17.79 -0.36 -3.47
C MET A 208 -17.70 -0.18 -5.00
N SER A 209 -16.58 -0.59 -5.56
CA SER A 209 -16.38 -0.66 -7.01
C SER A 209 -15.69 -1.96 -7.39
N ALA A 210 -16.10 -2.58 -8.50
CA ALA A 210 -15.53 -3.83 -8.96
C ALA A 210 -15.70 -4.02 -10.48
N ASP A 211 -14.82 -4.81 -11.08
CA ASP A 211 -15.05 -5.36 -12.42
C ASP A 211 -16.02 -6.55 -12.36
N GLY A 212 -16.41 -7.09 -13.51
CA GLY A 212 -17.32 -8.24 -13.57
C GLY A 212 -16.80 -9.47 -12.80
N GLY A 213 -15.49 -9.77 -12.89
CA GLY A 213 -14.91 -10.92 -12.22
C GLY A 213 -14.93 -10.83 -10.70
N TYR A 214 -14.56 -9.67 -10.14
CA TYR A 214 -14.66 -9.45 -8.68
C TYR A 214 -16.11 -9.37 -8.21
N THR A 215 -17.01 -8.80 -9.02
CA THR A 215 -18.44 -8.77 -8.70
C THR A 215 -18.99 -10.18 -8.56
N ASP A 216 -18.70 -11.06 -9.52
CA ASP A 216 -19.16 -12.46 -9.51
C ASP A 216 -18.57 -13.26 -8.32
N THR A 217 -17.39 -12.88 -7.86
CA THR A 217 -16.70 -13.59 -6.77
C THR A 217 -17.16 -13.11 -5.38
N TYR A 218 -17.37 -11.81 -5.20
CA TYR A 218 -17.43 -11.21 -3.86
C TYR A 218 -18.72 -10.44 -3.55
N ALA A 219 -19.50 -10.03 -4.55
CA ALA A 219 -20.65 -9.15 -4.30
C ALA A 219 -21.69 -9.78 -3.37
N GLU A 220 -21.95 -11.10 -3.48
CA GLU A 220 -22.93 -11.78 -2.63
C GLU A 220 -22.49 -11.81 -1.16
N GLU A 221 -21.22 -12.14 -0.90
CA GLU A 221 -20.70 -12.16 0.47
C GLU A 221 -20.61 -10.74 1.05
N ALA A 222 -20.17 -9.75 0.26
CA ALA A 222 -20.07 -8.37 0.70
C ALA A 222 -21.45 -7.78 1.08
N LEU A 223 -22.46 -7.97 0.24
CA LEU A 223 -23.83 -7.50 0.53
C LEU A 223 -24.45 -8.28 1.69
N GLY A 224 -24.19 -9.59 1.79
CA GLY A 224 -24.58 -10.41 2.92
C GLY A 224 -23.95 -9.93 4.24
N ALA A 225 -22.68 -9.54 4.22
CA ALA A 225 -21.97 -8.99 5.37
C ALA A 225 -22.59 -7.65 5.82
N ILE A 226 -22.90 -6.75 4.88
CA ILE A 226 -23.59 -5.48 5.18
C ILE A 226 -24.99 -5.75 5.75
N ALA A 227 -25.75 -6.67 5.18
CA ALA A 227 -27.07 -7.04 5.68
C ALA A 227 -27.02 -7.58 7.11
N ARG A 228 -26.03 -8.44 7.43
CA ARG A 228 -25.82 -8.99 8.78
C ARG A 228 -25.39 -7.92 9.77
N ALA A 229 -24.50 -7.01 9.39
CA ALA A 229 -24.11 -5.87 10.22
C ALA A 229 -25.32 -4.99 10.59
N GLY A 230 -26.30 -4.90 9.69
CA GLY A 230 -27.56 -4.19 9.87
C GLY A 230 -28.70 -5.00 10.49
N ALA A 231 -28.50 -6.26 10.89
CA ALA A 231 -29.59 -7.14 11.31
C ALA A 231 -30.38 -6.63 12.53
N ASN A 232 -29.75 -5.79 13.37
CA ASN A 232 -30.38 -5.15 14.52
C ASN A 232 -30.92 -3.75 14.23
N SER A 233 -30.75 -3.25 12.99
CA SER A 233 -31.29 -1.97 12.53
C SER A 233 -32.76 -2.11 12.13
N THR A 234 -33.57 -1.11 12.45
CA THR A 234 -34.96 -1.01 11.98
C THR A 234 -35.05 -0.63 10.51
N THR A 235 -33.96 -0.15 9.91
CA THR A 235 -33.87 0.28 8.52
C THR A 235 -32.73 -0.42 7.77
N PRO A 236 -32.95 -0.83 6.51
CA PRO A 236 -31.91 -1.36 5.64
C PRO A 236 -30.74 -0.39 5.42
N TYR A 237 -29.52 -0.90 5.26
CA TYR A 237 -28.38 -0.08 4.86
C TYR A 237 -28.44 0.27 3.37
N ALA A 238 -28.12 1.52 3.02
CA ALA A 238 -27.87 1.85 1.63
C ALA A 238 -26.47 1.40 1.19
N CYS A 239 -26.42 0.75 0.03
CA CYS A 239 -25.20 0.33 -0.62
C CYS A 239 -25.19 0.83 -2.07
N HIS A 240 -24.06 1.35 -2.50
CA HIS A 240 -23.77 1.69 -3.88
C HIS A 240 -22.67 0.78 -4.41
N LEU A 241 -22.92 0.10 -5.52
CA LEU A 241 -21.94 -0.69 -6.25
C LEU A 241 -21.70 -0.05 -7.62
N HIS A 242 -20.46 0.32 -7.90
CA HIS A 242 -20.05 0.77 -9.24
C HIS A 242 -19.39 -0.39 -10.01
N LEU A 243 -19.90 -0.69 -11.20
CA LEU A 243 -19.43 -1.79 -12.04
C LEU A 243 -18.59 -1.29 -13.21
N ILE A 244 -17.38 -1.82 -13.33
CA ILE A 244 -16.46 -1.52 -14.42
C ILE A 244 -16.65 -2.53 -15.54
N GLY A 245 -16.86 -2.06 -16.76
CA GLY A 245 -17.00 -2.93 -17.93
C GLY A 245 -18.24 -3.83 -17.89
N ALA A 246 -19.30 -3.42 -17.22
CA ALA A 246 -20.51 -4.24 -17.04
C ALA A 246 -21.20 -4.55 -18.37
N ASP A 247 -21.43 -5.83 -18.63
CA ASP A 247 -22.32 -6.31 -19.69
C ASP A 247 -23.74 -6.57 -19.16
N ASP A 248 -24.68 -6.82 -20.07
CA ASP A 248 -26.09 -7.08 -19.70
C ASP A 248 -26.23 -8.26 -18.72
N ALA A 249 -25.34 -9.25 -18.83
CA ALA A 249 -25.37 -10.41 -17.94
C ALA A 249 -24.95 -10.04 -16.51
N ALA A 250 -23.91 -9.21 -16.34
CA ALA A 250 -23.51 -8.68 -15.04
C ALA A 250 -24.62 -7.83 -14.41
N ILE A 251 -25.31 -7.02 -15.23
CA ILE A 251 -26.45 -6.22 -14.77
C ILE A 251 -27.58 -7.11 -14.23
N GLU A 252 -27.95 -8.18 -14.94
CA GLU A 252 -28.98 -9.11 -14.48
C GLU A 252 -28.59 -9.86 -13.20
N ARG A 253 -27.32 -10.27 -13.08
CA ARG A 253 -26.82 -10.90 -11.84
C ARG A 253 -26.92 -9.96 -10.64
N VAL A 254 -26.58 -8.69 -10.82
CA VAL A 254 -26.69 -7.69 -9.75
C VAL A 254 -28.16 -7.39 -9.41
N ARG A 255 -29.07 -7.42 -10.38
CA ARG A 255 -30.54 -7.30 -10.12
C ARG A 255 -31.06 -8.48 -9.29
N ASP A 256 -30.68 -9.70 -9.67
CA ASP A 256 -31.01 -10.90 -8.90
C ASP A 256 -30.46 -10.80 -7.48
N LEU A 257 -29.20 -10.37 -7.34
CA LEU A 257 -28.55 -10.23 -6.04
C LEU A 257 -29.24 -9.20 -5.14
N ALA A 258 -29.62 -8.04 -5.69
CA ALA A 258 -30.41 -7.03 -5.00
C ALA A 258 -31.73 -7.61 -4.46
N SER A 259 -32.41 -8.44 -5.28
CA SER A 259 -33.70 -9.04 -4.91
C SER A 259 -33.59 -10.08 -3.79
N ARG A 260 -32.43 -10.73 -3.64
CA ARG A 260 -32.19 -11.80 -2.66
C ARG A 260 -31.53 -11.35 -1.36
N THR A 261 -31.15 -10.08 -1.23
CA THR A 261 -30.44 -9.56 -0.04
C THR A 261 -31.33 -8.61 0.77
N PRO A 262 -32.31 -9.13 1.53
CA PRO A 262 -33.12 -8.28 2.40
C PRO A 262 -32.22 -7.62 3.46
N GLY A 263 -32.44 -6.33 3.72
CA GLY A 263 -31.61 -5.54 4.64
C GLY A 263 -30.61 -4.61 3.96
N VAL A 264 -30.53 -4.62 2.62
CA VAL A 264 -29.72 -3.66 1.84
C VAL A 264 -30.56 -2.99 0.74
N ILE A 265 -30.41 -1.68 0.62
CA ILE A 265 -30.93 -0.86 -0.47
C ILE A 265 -29.80 -0.68 -1.48
N LEU A 266 -29.81 -1.46 -2.56
CA LEU A 266 -28.72 -1.48 -3.54
C LEU A 266 -28.97 -0.51 -4.72
N THR A 267 -28.06 0.45 -4.90
CA THR A 267 -27.96 1.28 -6.12
C THR A 267 -26.74 0.86 -6.93
N VAL A 268 -26.88 0.75 -8.25
CA VAL A 268 -25.78 0.31 -9.11
C VAL A 268 -25.58 1.29 -10.28
N THR A 269 -24.33 1.68 -10.47
CA THR A 269 -23.88 2.41 -11.65
C THR A 269 -22.86 1.59 -12.42
N SER A 270 -22.62 1.96 -13.67
CA SER A 270 -21.56 1.35 -14.46
C SER A 270 -20.84 2.36 -15.34
N GLU A 271 -19.67 1.94 -15.77
CA GLU A 271 -18.83 2.59 -16.77
C GLU A 271 -18.29 1.55 -17.76
N PRO A 272 -17.86 1.96 -18.97
CA PRO A 272 -17.15 1.06 -19.87
C PRO A 272 -15.79 0.62 -19.30
N ASP A 273 -15.25 -0.46 -19.85
CA ASP A 273 -13.89 -0.90 -19.55
C ASP A 273 -12.87 0.23 -19.81
N PRO A 274 -11.85 0.39 -18.95
CA PRO A 274 -10.77 1.31 -19.23
C PRO A 274 -9.97 0.85 -20.45
N PRO A 275 -9.18 1.76 -21.09
CA PRO A 275 -8.32 1.42 -22.21
C PRO A 275 -7.48 0.15 -21.96
N THR A 276 -7.30 -0.65 -23.01
CA THR A 276 -6.55 -1.92 -22.99
C THR A 276 -5.08 -1.76 -23.37
N ASP A 277 -4.56 -0.53 -23.45
CA ASP A 277 -3.17 -0.32 -23.84
C ASP A 277 -2.20 -0.99 -22.84
N ALA A 278 -1.05 -1.45 -23.35
CA ALA A 278 -0.09 -2.22 -22.53
C ALA A 278 0.57 -1.39 -21.41
N ALA A 279 0.46 -0.05 -21.46
CA ALA A 279 1.00 0.84 -20.44
C ALA A 279 0.01 1.06 -19.28
N PHE A 280 -1.28 0.81 -19.50
CA PHE A 280 -2.34 0.99 -18.53
C PHE A 280 -2.42 -0.17 -17.55
N ASN A 281 -2.18 0.12 -16.27
CA ASN A 281 -2.29 -0.87 -15.22
C ASN A 281 -3.74 -1.06 -14.78
N ARG A 282 -4.46 -1.97 -15.46
CA ARG A 282 -5.87 -2.28 -15.17
C ARG A 282 -6.14 -2.66 -13.71
N TYR A 283 -5.24 -3.42 -13.07
CA TYR A 283 -5.42 -3.79 -11.66
C TYR A 283 -5.36 -2.58 -10.72
N THR A 284 -4.45 -1.65 -11.01
CA THR A 284 -4.37 -0.40 -10.25
C THR A 284 -5.61 0.46 -10.50
N TYR A 285 -6.10 0.51 -11.73
CA TYR A 285 -7.36 1.19 -12.04
C TYR A 285 -8.53 0.63 -11.24
N TYR A 286 -8.71 -0.69 -11.22
CA TYR A 286 -9.81 -1.34 -10.48
C TYR A 286 -9.76 -1.00 -8.99
N ALA A 287 -8.60 -1.09 -8.34
CA ALA A 287 -8.44 -0.72 -6.93
C ALA A 287 -8.74 0.76 -6.67
N CYS A 288 -8.35 1.63 -7.61
CA CYS A 288 -8.52 3.07 -7.49
C CYS A 288 -9.93 3.57 -7.85
N ASN A 289 -10.72 2.79 -8.59
CA ASN A 289 -11.94 3.28 -9.22
C ASN A 289 -12.98 3.80 -8.21
N ARG A 290 -13.08 3.15 -7.05
CA ARG A 290 -13.89 3.64 -5.93
C ARG A 290 -13.54 5.07 -5.50
N PHE A 291 -12.29 5.53 -5.63
CA PHE A 291 -11.95 6.92 -5.34
C PHE A 291 -12.14 7.86 -6.54
N ILE A 292 -12.03 7.33 -7.77
CA ILE A 292 -12.33 8.09 -8.99
C ILE A 292 -13.81 8.50 -9.00
N GLN A 293 -14.69 7.54 -8.72
CA GLN A 293 -16.14 7.72 -8.81
C GLN A 293 -16.77 8.34 -7.56
N ALA A 294 -16.11 8.26 -6.39
CA ALA A 294 -16.67 8.69 -5.10
C ALA A 294 -17.16 10.14 -5.11
N ALA A 295 -16.48 11.05 -5.83
CA ALA A 295 -16.87 12.45 -5.93
C ALA A 295 -18.26 12.66 -6.57
N GLU A 296 -18.66 11.78 -7.49
CA GLU A 296 -20.00 11.82 -8.09
C GLU A 296 -21.01 11.02 -7.27
N ILE A 297 -20.58 9.89 -6.68
CA ILE A 297 -21.46 9.06 -5.84
C ILE A 297 -21.91 9.80 -4.58
N ILE A 298 -21.03 10.56 -3.92
CA ILE A 298 -21.40 11.36 -2.74
C ILE A 298 -22.44 12.44 -3.07
N LYS A 299 -22.35 13.05 -4.27
CA LYS A 299 -23.31 14.05 -4.76
C LYS A 299 -24.67 13.41 -5.07
N ARG A 300 -24.66 12.22 -5.69
CA ARG A 300 -25.87 11.50 -6.09
C ARG A 300 -26.72 11.11 -4.87
N HIS A 301 -26.09 10.63 -3.81
CA HIS A 301 -26.82 10.20 -2.61
C HIS A 301 -27.10 11.32 -1.63
N ASP A 302 -26.31 12.40 -1.68
CA ASP A 302 -26.34 13.47 -0.69
C ASP A 302 -26.26 12.93 0.77
N ARG A 303 -25.31 12.02 0.95
CA ARG A 303 -25.04 11.28 2.19
C ARG A 303 -23.54 11.04 2.32
N ASP A 304 -23.07 10.79 3.53
CA ASP A 304 -21.68 10.42 3.79
C ASP A 304 -21.35 9.10 3.08
N LEU A 305 -20.07 8.84 2.78
CA LEU A 305 -19.64 7.59 2.16
C LEU A 305 -18.78 6.79 3.12
N LEU A 306 -19.06 5.49 3.24
CA LEU A 306 -18.10 4.51 3.73
C LEU A 306 -17.61 3.68 2.54
N ILE A 307 -16.46 4.08 2.01
CA ILE A 307 -15.81 3.47 0.86
C ILE A 307 -15.04 2.24 1.33
N ILE A 308 -15.33 1.06 0.78
CA ILE A 308 -14.68 -0.20 1.14
C ILE A 308 -14.26 -0.99 -0.11
N ASP A 309 -13.29 -1.89 0.06
CA ASP A 309 -13.00 -2.91 -0.96
C ASP A 309 -14.17 -3.91 -1.04
N ILE A 310 -14.44 -4.46 -2.23
CA ILE A 310 -15.51 -5.45 -2.38
C ILE A 310 -15.13 -6.81 -1.76
N ASP A 311 -13.84 -7.08 -1.58
CA ASP A 311 -13.31 -8.31 -0.99
C ASP A 311 -12.95 -8.16 0.50
N ASP A 312 -13.37 -7.05 1.12
CA ASP A 312 -13.31 -6.79 2.56
C ASP A 312 -14.71 -6.83 3.19
N PHE A 313 -14.97 -7.87 3.99
CA PHE A 313 -16.29 -8.13 4.55
C PHE A 313 -16.44 -7.54 5.95
N ILE A 314 -17.49 -6.75 6.14
CA ILE A 314 -17.86 -6.17 7.43
C ILE A 314 -18.17 -7.29 8.43
N LYS A 315 -17.51 -7.27 9.60
CA LYS A 315 -17.70 -8.25 10.67
C LYS A 315 -18.97 -8.02 11.46
N ASP A 316 -19.12 -6.79 11.96
CA ASP A 316 -20.14 -6.37 12.91
C ASP A 316 -20.69 -4.98 12.54
N ASN A 317 -21.51 -4.39 13.41
CA ASN A 317 -22.03 -3.04 13.22
C ASN A 317 -20.89 -1.99 13.19
N VAL A 318 -20.90 -1.12 12.18
CA VAL A 318 -19.95 -0.01 12.00
C VAL A 318 -20.39 1.30 12.67
N GLY A 319 -21.40 1.27 13.54
CA GLY A 319 -22.03 2.45 14.11
C GLY A 319 -21.10 3.30 14.98
N ASP A 320 -20.14 2.68 15.66
CA ASP A 320 -19.08 3.37 16.40
C ASP A 320 -18.11 4.10 15.45
N MET A 321 -17.70 3.45 14.36
CA MET A 321 -16.83 4.01 13.33
C MET A 321 -17.49 5.23 12.67
N THR A 322 -18.77 5.14 12.31
CA THR A 322 -19.49 6.26 11.69
C THR A 322 -19.81 7.37 12.70
N THR A 323 -20.11 7.04 13.95
CA THR A 323 -20.30 8.03 15.02
C THR A 323 -19.01 8.82 15.29
N ALA A 324 -17.87 8.13 15.37
CA ALA A 324 -16.57 8.75 15.56
C ALA A 324 -16.20 9.68 14.39
N ALA A 325 -16.51 9.26 13.16
CA ALA A 325 -16.17 10.00 11.96
C ALA A 325 -16.89 11.36 11.83
N ARG A 326 -18.03 11.56 12.51
CA ARG A 326 -18.81 12.83 12.47
C ARG A 326 -18.03 14.08 12.87
N ASN A 327 -16.92 13.94 13.59
CA ASN A 327 -16.06 15.06 14.00
C ASN A 327 -14.96 15.39 12.97
N TYR A 328 -14.95 14.69 11.84
CA TYR A 328 -13.91 14.76 10.83
C TYR A 328 -14.54 14.86 9.44
N ASP A 329 -13.74 15.31 8.48
CA ASP A 329 -14.16 15.36 7.08
C ASP A 329 -13.84 14.04 6.37
N VAL A 330 -12.76 13.38 6.78
CA VAL A 330 -12.28 12.11 6.23
C VAL A 330 -11.67 11.27 7.34
N CYS A 331 -12.00 9.99 7.40
CA CYS A 331 -11.37 9.04 8.32
C CYS A 331 -10.90 7.78 7.60
N PHE A 332 -9.78 7.22 8.03
CA PHE A 332 -9.25 5.93 7.60
C PHE A 332 -8.32 5.36 8.67
N PHE A 333 -7.91 4.10 8.54
CA PHE A 333 -6.91 3.49 9.40
C PHE A 333 -5.49 3.85 8.94
N GLN A 334 -4.63 4.24 9.88
CA GLN A 334 -3.20 4.39 9.60
C GLN A 334 -2.38 3.21 10.13
N ASN A 335 -1.34 2.85 9.38
CA ASN A 335 -0.35 1.85 9.77
C ASN A 335 0.99 2.54 10.05
N PRO A 336 1.68 2.23 11.17
CA PRO A 336 3.04 2.69 11.39
C PRO A 336 3.98 1.99 10.40
N SER A 337 4.32 2.67 9.31
CA SER A 337 5.18 2.15 8.24
C SER A 337 6.27 3.15 7.85
N PRO A 338 7.50 2.69 7.56
CA PRO A 338 8.50 3.54 6.93
C PRO A 338 8.18 3.87 5.46
N THR A 339 7.29 3.10 4.82
CA THR A 339 6.93 3.28 3.41
C THR A 339 5.62 4.05 3.29
N PRO A 340 5.62 5.26 2.69
CA PRO A 340 4.47 6.16 2.73
C PRO A 340 3.22 5.60 2.03
N GLN A 341 3.41 4.81 0.96
CA GLN A 341 2.32 4.22 0.18
C GLN A 341 1.48 3.16 0.90
N VAL A 342 1.82 2.78 2.14
CA VAL A 342 1.00 1.87 2.98
C VAL A 342 0.62 2.47 4.33
N VAL A 343 0.97 3.75 4.56
CA VAL A 343 0.64 4.44 5.82
C VAL A 343 -0.87 4.59 5.95
N CYS A 344 -1.57 4.96 4.88
CA CYS A 344 -3.02 5.13 4.89
C CYS A 344 -3.68 3.91 4.25
N SER A 345 -4.51 3.18 5.00
CA SER A 345 -5.27 2.07 4.45
C SER A 345 -6.39 2.59 3.54
N ALA A 346 -6.52 1.99 2.36
CA ALA A 346 -7.63 2.24 1.44
C ALA A 346 -8.81 1.26 1.63
N ALA A 347 -8.67 0.26 2.49
CA ALA A 347 -9.65 -0.81 2.72
C ALA A 347 -10.98 -0.30 3.30
N ALA A 348 -10.91 0.74 4.15
CA ALA A 348 -12.07 1.46 4.65
C ALA A 348 -11.75 2.95 4.80
N VAL A 349 -12.50 3.78 4.07
CA VAL A 349 -12.39 5.24 4.11
C VAL A 349 -13.78 5.84 4.29
N TYR A 350 -13.97 6.56 5.39
CA TYR A 350 -15.18 7.33 5.62
C TYR A 350 -14.99 8.77 5.14
N VAL A 351 -15.96 9.30 4.40
CA VAL A 351 -15.95 10.69 3.93
C VAL A 351 -17.28 11.35 4.27
N THR A 352 -17.19 12.42 5.05
CA THR A 352 -18.34 13.25 5.41
C THR A 352 -18.78 14.08 4.20
N ASN A 353 -20.09 14.13 3.96
CA ASN A 353 -20.73 14.87 2.88
C ASN A 353 -20.83 16.36 3.21
N ASN A 354 -19.67 17.00 3.31
CA ASN A 354 -19.54 18.45 3.48
C ASN A 354 -18.61 19.02 2.39
N ALA A 355 -18.36 20.33 2.42
CA ALA A 355 -17.52 20.98 1.42
C ALA A 355 -16.08 20.42 1.40
N GLN A 356 -15.54 20.09 2.58
CA GLN A 356 -14.19 19.59 2.76
C GLN A 356 -14.04 18.15 2.25
N GLY A 357 -14.92 17.23 2.66
CA GLY A 357 -14.95 15.85 2.18
C GLY A 357 -15.16 15.75 0.67
N ARG A 358 -16.04 16.59 0.09
CA ARG A 358 -16.21 16.68 -1.37
C ARG A 358 -14.95 17.21 -2.06
N SER A 359 -14.27 18.22 -1.50
CA SER A 359 -13.01 18.73 -2.04
C SER A 359 -11.88 17.68 -1.96
N PHE A 360 -11.85 16.86 -0.91
CA PHE A 360 -10.93 15.73 -0.79
C PHE A 360 -11.15 14.71 -1.91
N LEU A 361 -12.40 14.27 -2.12
CA LEU A 361 -12.73 13.28 -3.15
C LEU A 361 -12.41 13.78 -4.56
N ASP A 362 -12.66 15.05 -4.83
CA ASP A 362 -12.31 15.69 -6.11
C ASP A 362 -10.78 15.71 -6.32
N GLY A 363 -10.00 16.10 -5.31
CA GLY A 363 -8.54 16.08 -5.37
C GLY A 363 -7.98 14.66 -5.56
N MET A 364 -8.52 13.68 -4.82
CA MET A 364 -8.17 12.26 -4.95
C MET A 364 -8.43 11.73 -6.35
N SER A 365 -9.64 11.94 -6.88
CA SER A 365 -10.05 11.47 -8.21
C SER A 365 -9.12 12.01 -9.30
N ARG A 366 -8.85 13.32 -9.28
CA ARG A 366 -7.95 13.98 -10.26
C ARG A 366 -6.52 13.49 -10.16
N TYR A 367 -6.00 13.35 -8.94
CA TYR A 367 -4.64 12.86 -8.73
C TYR A 367 -4.50 11.42 -9.24
N ILE A 368 -5.40 10.54 -8.86
CA ILE A 368 -5.43 9.15 -9.32
C ILE A 368 -5.52 9.09 -10.85
N ALA A 369 -6.45 9.83 -11.46
CA ALA A 369 -6.62 9.87 -12.91
C ALA A 369 -5.34 10.31 -13.64
N LYS A 370 -4.69 11.41 -13.17
CA LYS A 370 -3.39 11.86 -13.70
C LYS A 370 -2.34 10.75 -13.60
N ARG A 371 -2.21 10.16 -12.41
CA ARG A 371 -1.19 9.15 -12.14
C ARG A 371 -1.40 7.87 -12.94
N LEU A 372 -2.64 7.45 -13.16
CA LEU A 372 -2.97 6.33 -14.06
C LEU A 372 -2.56 6.62 -15.51
N ALA A 373 -2.84 7.83 -16.02
CA ALA A 373 -2.41 8.26 -17.35
C ALA A 373 -0.88 8.29 -17.52
N GLU A 374 -0.14 8.45 -16.42
CA GLU A 374 1.33 8.40 -16.36
C GLU A 374 1.89 6.98 -16.05
N GLY A 375 1.08 5.93 -16.22
CA GLY A 375 1.47 4.55 -15.96
C GLY A 375 1.48 4.18 -14.48
N GLY A 376 0.44 4.60 -13.77
CA GLY A 376 0.24 4.38 -12.33
C GLY A 376 0.46 2.93 -11.90
N ARG A 377 1.01 2.76 -10.70
CA ARG A 377 1.43 1.45 -10.17
C ARG A 377 0.57 1.02 -8.99
N TRP A 378 0.70 -0.25 -8.59
CA TRP A 378 -0.01 -0.80 -7.44
C TRP A 378 0.14 0.08 -6.19
N MET A 379 -0.89 0.10 -5.33
CA MET A 379 -1.02 0.99 -4.16
C MET A 379 -1.17 2.49 -4.48
N LEU A 380 -1.59 2.86 -5.69
CA LEU A 380 -1.82 4.26 -6.05
C LEU A 380 -2.92 4.91 -5.20
N ASP A 381 -3.97 4.19 -4.85
CA ASP A 381 -5.05 4.66 -3.97
C ASP A 381 -4.52 5.02 -2.57
N GLN A 382 -3.74 4.14 -1.94
CA GLN A 382 -3.11 4.40 -0.64
C GLN A 382 -2.06 5.52 -0.72
N ALA A 383 -1.27 5.58 -1.79
CA ALA A 383 -0.33 6.68 -2.03
C ALA A 383 -1.05 8.02 -2.18
N ALA A 384 -2.20 8.04 -2.86
CA ALA A 384 -3.04 9.22 -3.02
C ALA A 384 -3.63 9.68 -1.66
N LEU A 385 -4.12 8.74 -0.83
CA LEU A 385 -4.57 9.05 0.54
C LEU A 385 -3.45 9.68 1.37
N TYR A 386 -2.24 9.11 1.29
CA TYR A 386 -1.06 9.66 1.97
C TYR A 386 -0.73 11.08 1.49
N CYS A 387 -0.73 11.32 0.16
CA CYS A 387 -0.52 12.65 -0.39
C CYS A 387 -1.59 13.64 0.09
N ALA A 388 -2.86 13.25 0.07
CA ALA A 388 -3.97 14.05 0.54
C ALA A 388 -3.80 14.43 2.03
N LEU A 389 -3.48 13.45 2.89
CA LEU A 389 -3.21 13.67 4.30
C LEU A 389 -2.07 14.69 4.51
N LYS A 390 -0.95 14.53 3.81
CA LYS A 390 0.22 15.41 3.99
C LYS A 390 0.05 16.81 3.42
N VAL A 391 -0.75 16.96 2.35
CA VAL A 391 -0.99 18.24 1.68
C VAL A 391 -2.14 18.99 2.34
N LEU A 392 -3.28 18.33 2.56
CA LEU A 392 -4.54 18.93 3.03
C LEU A 392 -4.71 18.87 4.56
N GLY A 393 -4.17 17.86 5.24
CA GLY A 393 -4.36 17.63 6.69
C GLY A 393 -3.39 18.39 7.61
N ARG A 394 -3.02 19.62 7.27
CA ARG A 394 -2.13 20.44 8.12
C ARG A 394 -2.89 20.90 9.38
N PRO A 395 -2.21 21.32 10.47
CA PRO A 395 -2.88 21.91 11.64
C PRO A 395 -3.80 23.11 11.31
N GLU A 396 -3.51 23.80 10.21
CA GLU A 396 -4.35 24.85 9.61
C GLU A 396 -4.87 24.47 8.21
N GLY A 397 -4.78 23.18 7.87
CA GLY A 397 -5.24 22.64 6.62
C GLY A 397 -6.76 22.66 6.55
N PRO A 398 -7.34 22.74 5.35
CA PRO A 398 -8.78 22.90 5.20
C PRO A 398 -9.59 21.66 5.58
N ILE A 399 -8.93 20.50 5.81
CA ILE A 399 -9.60 19.20 6.01
C ILE A 399 -9.14 18.56 7.32
N GLY A 400 -10.10 18.23 8.18
CA GLY A 400 -9.91 17.43 9.38
C GLY A 400 -9.86 15.94 9.06
N PHE A 401 -8.67 15.34 9.14
CA PHE A 401 -8.49 13.89 9.01
C PHE A 401 -8.54 13.20 10.37
N GLY A 402 -9.29 12.10 10.46
CA GLY A 402 -9.33 11.19 11.60
C GLY A 402 -8.60 9.88 11.33
N ASP A 403 -7.85 9.39 12.31
CA ASP A 403 -7.25 8.06 12.28
C ASP A 403 -8.09 7.12 13.14
N PHE A 404 -8.83 6.20 12.52
CA PHE A 404 -9.67 5.26 13.26
C PHE A 404 -8.89 4.43 14.27
N SER A 405 -7.61 4.14 14.00
CA SER A 405 -6.79 3.37 14.94
C SER A 405 -6.53 4.09 16.26
N GLN A 406 -6.52 5.42 16.23
CA GLN A 406 -6.34 6.26 17.41
C GLN A 406 -7.68 6.62 18.05
N ILE A 407 -8.70 6.92 17.24
CA ILE A 407 -10.00 7.37 17.73
C ILE A 407 -10.76 6.23 18.40
N LEU A 408 -10.70 5.02 17.82
CA LEU A 408 -11.43 3.85 18.28
C LEU A 408 -10.57 2.90 19.12
N GLU A 409 -9.26 3.15 19.21
CA GLU A 409 -8.28 2.22 19.81
C GLU A 409 -8.38 0.79 19.24
N ALA A 410 -8.70 0.68 17.95
CA ALA A 410 -8.99 -0.57 17.25
C ALA A 410 -8.21 -0.68 15.94
N SER A 411 -8.01 -1.90 15.45
CA SER A 411 -7.38 -2.15 14.16
C SER A 411 -8.43 -2.32 13.06
N LEU A 412 -8.00 -2.17 11.80
CA LEU A 412 -8.84 -2.47 10.64
C LEU A 412 -9.44 -3.88 10.71
N ARG A 413 -8.68 -4.85 11.25
CA ARG A 413 -9.08 -6.25 11.38
C ARG A 413 -10.19 -6.47 12.40
N ASP A 414 -10.48 -5.49 13.26
CA ASP A 414 -11.60 -5.59 14.19
C ASP A 414 -12.93 -5.31 13.46
N TYR A 415 -12.90 -4.58 12.33
CA TYR A 415 -14.08 -4.24 11.53
C TYR A 415 -14.23 -5.06 10.26
N LEU A 416 -13.12 -5.44 9.63
CA LEU A 416 -13.11 -6.14 8.34
C LEU A 416 -12.49 -7.53 8.43
N THR A 417 -13.04 -8.44 7.64
CA THR A 417 -12.43 -9.73 7.29
C THR A 417 -12.07 -9.70 5.81
N GLU A 418 -10.78 -9.81 5.50
CA GLU A 418 -10.36 -10.04 4.12
C GLU A 418 -10.84 -11.43 3.66
N SER A 419 -11.33 -11.54 2.43
CA SER A 419 -11.58 -12.84 1.82
C SER A 419 -10.33 -13.72 1.84
N ASP A 420 -10.50 -15.04 1.99
CA ASP A 420 -9.39 -15.99 1.84
C ASP A 420 -8.90 -15.97 0.38
N LYS A 421 -7.90 -15.14 0.10
CA LYS A 421 -7.30 -14.90 -1.24
C LYS A 421 -6.72 -16.17 -1.89
N THR A 422 -6.73 -17.30 -1.19
CA THR A 422 -6.25 -18.62 -1.64
C THR A 422 -7.12 -19.23 -2.74
N ASP A 423 -8.45 -19.05 -2.71
CA ASP A 423 -9.34 -19.68 -3.70
C ASP A 423 -9.46 -18.87 -5.00
N ALA A 424 -9.44 -17.54 -4.92
CA ALA A 424 -9.50 -16.66 -6.09
C ALA A 424 -8.22 -16.69 -6.94
N LYS A 425 -7.04 -16.94 -6.34
CA LYS A 425 -5.79 -17.12 -7.10
C LYS A 425 -5.75 -18.45 -7.86
N ASN A 426 -6.36 -19.50 -7.33
CA ASN A 426 -6.40 -20.82 -7.98
C ASN A 426 -7.29 -20.82 -9.23
N ASN A 427 -8.44 -20.11 -9.20
CA ASN A 427 -9.29 -19.96 -10.38
C ASN A 427 -8.68 -19.09 -11.50
N ARG A 428 -7.81 -18.12 -11.16
CA ARG A 428 -7.13 -17.27 -12.16
C ARG A 428 -6.04 -17.98 -12.96
N ASN A 429 -5.43 -19.04 -12.41
CA ASN A 429 -4.45 -19.85 -13.15
C ASN A 429 -5.10 -20.80 -14.16
N ALA A 430 -6.38 -21.14 -14.00
CA ALA A 430 -7.12 -21.97 -14.95
C ALA A 430 -7.47 -21.21 -16.26
N GLY A 431 -7.61 -19.89 -16.20
CA GLY A 431 -7.92 -19.04 -17.37
C GLY A 431 -6.71 -18.58 -18.18
N ARG A 432 -5.47 -18.93 -17.79
CA ARG A 432 -4.24 -18.58 -18.53
C ARG A 432 -3.86 -19.59 -19.63
N PHE A 433 -4.63 -20.65 -19.81
CA PHE A 433 -4.46 -21.66 -20.86
C PHE A 433 -5.77 -21.95 -21.62
N GLY A 434 -6.49 -20.89 -22.00
CA GLY A 434 -7.68 -20.96 -22.86
C GLY A 434 -7.51 -20.09 -24.09
#